data_AF-A0A645EY34-F1
#
_entry.id   AF-A0A645EY34-F1
#
_cell.length_a   1.000
_cell.length_b   1.000
_cell.length_c   1.000
_cell.angle_alpha   90.00
_cell.angle_beta   90.00
_cell.angle_gamma   90.00
#
_symmetry.space_group_name_H-M   'P 1'
#
loop_
_entity.id
_entity.type
_entity.pdbx_description
1 polymer ?
#
loop_
_entity_poly.entity_id
_entity_poly.type
_entity_poly.pdbx_seq_one_letter_code
_entity_poly.pdbx_strand_id
1 'polypeptide(L)' 'MWGIENPWRVFQYVYTRDMTKSFNFMCIINNTKWNTFTNTNELLSLAISDNKLKIDNIRIKNPDNPAKLIDAKLITFSI' A
#
# COMPACT_ATOMS: atom_id res chain seq x y z
N MET A 1 -7.22 20.96 9.98
CA MET A 1 -6.97 21.58 8.65
C MET A 1 -6.49 20.47 7.73
N TRP A 2 -7.21 20.16 6.65
CA TRP A 2 -6.78 19.15 5.68
C TRP A 2 -5.63 19.74 4.86
N GLY A 3 -4.41 19.61 5.33
CA GLY A 3 -3.23 19.91 4.52
C GLY A 3 -3.09 18.82 3.45
N ILE A 4 -3.01 19.22 2.18
CA ILE A 4 -2.58 18.30 1.12
C ILE A 4 -1.07 18.13 1.30
N GLU A 5 -0.71 17.15 2.11
CA GLU A 5 0.67 16.72 2.26
C GLU A 5 1.06 15.75 1.14
N ASN A 6 2.33 15.76 0.78
CA ASN A 6 2.85 14.81 -0.18
C ASN A 6 2.62 13.37 0.33
N PRO A 7 2.02 12.45 -0.45
CA PRO A 7 1.80 11.07 -0.04
C PRO A 7 3.07 10.37 0.46
N TRP A 8 4.23 10.69 -0.09
CA TRP A 8 5.52 10.16 0.37
C TRP A 8 5.83 10.56 1.81
N ARG A 9 5.45 11.78 2.22
CA ARG A 9 5.62 12.24 3.60
C ARG A 9 4.57 11.63 4.51
N VAL A 10 3.31 11.60 4.07
CA VAL A 10 2.19 11.06 4.86
C VAL A 10 2.43 9.58 5.18
N PHE A 11 2.85 8.79 4.19
CA PHE A 11 2.97 7.34 4.30
C PHE A 11 4.42 6.84 4.47
N GLN A 12 5.38 7.72 4.81
CA GLN A 12 6.78 7.32 5.03
C GLN A 12 6.94 6.24 6.13
N TYR A 13 5.99 6.16 7.06
CA TYR A 13 5.98 5.18 8.15
C TYR A 13 5.55 3.76 7.72
N VAL A 14 4.99 3.60 6.50
CA VAL A 14 4.62 2.29 5.96
C VAL A 14 5.46 1.85 4.78
N TYR A 15 6.07 2.78 4.05
CA TYR A 15 6.89 2.45 2.88
C TYR A 15 7.90 3.53 2.57
N THR A 16 9.07 3.09 2.13
CA THR A 16 10.12 3.93 1.55
C THR A 16 10.57 3.29 0.25
N ARG A 17 10.80 4.13 -0.78
CA ARG A 17 11.28 3.67 -2.08
C ARG A 17 12.67 3.07 -1.98
N ASP A 18 12.92 2.01 -2.73
CA ASP A 18 14.27 1.48 -2.91
C ASP A 18 14.97 2.25 -4.03
N MET A 19 15.91 3.13 -3.65
CA MET A 19 16.64 3.99 -4.58
C MET A 19 17.64 3.23 -5.46
N THR A 20 17.87 1.93 -5.21
CA THR A 20 18.70 1.08 -6.06
C THR A 20 17.94 0.53 -7.27
N LYS A 21 16.60 0.62 -7.26
CA LYS A 21 15.72 0.13 -8.33
C LYS A 21 15.51 1.21 -9.38
N SER A 22 15.47 0.77 -10.64
CA SER A 22 15.14 1.64 -11.77
C SER A 22 13.69 2.09 -11.74
N PHE A 23 12.82 1.27 -11.13
CA PHE A 23 11.41 1.56 -10.98
C PHE A 23 10.88 1.08 -9.63
N ASN A 24 10.02 1.91 -9.03
CA ASN A 24 9.27 1.59 -7.82
C ASN A 24 7.80 1.95 -8.03
N PHE A 25 6.93 0.99 -7.71
CA PHE A 25 5.49 1.19 -7.63
C PHE A 25 5.01 0.85 -6.22
N MET A 26 4.07 1.66 -5.73
CA MET A 26 3.45 1.53 -4.43
C MET A 26 1.97 1.88 -4.53
N CYS A 27 1.12 1.04 -3.94
CA CYS A 27 -0.30 1.31 -3.74
C CYS A 27 -0.70 0.96 -2.31
N ILE A 28 -1.48 1.84 -1.67
CA ILE A 28 -2.13 1.57 -0.38
C ILE A 28 -3.62 1.54 -0.61
N ILE A 29 -4.27 0.50 -0.09
CA ILE A 29 -5.72 0.37 -0.16
C ILE A 29 -6.26 -0.15 1.16
N ASN A 30 -7.21 0.56 1.76
CA ASN A 30 -7.85 0.09 2.99
C ASN A 30 -8.63 -1.21 2.73
N ASN A 31 -8.79 -2.03 3.77
CA ASN A 31 -9.46 -3.32 3.63
C ASN A 31 -10.93 -3.17 3.20
N THR A 32 -11.62 -2.10 3.63
CA THR A 32 -12.99 -1.82 3.21
C THR A 32 -13.11 -1.75 1.69
N LYS A 33 -12.21 -1.01 1.03
CA LYS A 33 -12.20 -0.87 -0.44
C LYS A 33 -11.63 -2.11 -1.11
N TRP A 34 -10.57 -2.70 -0.58
CA TRP A 34 -9.98 -3.94 -1.11
C TRP A 34 -11.02 -5.05 -1.23
N ASN A 35 -11.85 -5.22 -0.21
CA ASN A 35 -12.91 -6.25 -0.17
C ASN A 35 -14.05 -5.99 -1.17
N THR A 36 -14.13 -4.80 -1.79
CA THR A 36 -15.10 -4.52 -2.86
C THR A 36 -14.66 -5.04 -4.23
N PHE A 37 -13.39 -5.43 -4.38
CA PHE A 37 -12.84 -5.87 -5.66
C PHE A 37 -12.95 -7.39 -5.85
N THR A 38 -13.44 -7.80 -7.02
CA THR A 38 -13.65 -9.21 -7.38
C THR A 38 -12.39 -9.90 -7.90
N ASN A 39 -11.40 -9.14 -8.36
CA ASN A 39 -10.16 -9.64 -8.98
C ASN A 39 -8.97 -9.75 -8.00
N THR A 40 -9.20 -9.61 -6.70
CA THR A 40 -8.13 -9.66 -5.68
C THR A 40 -7.38 -10.99 -5.68
N ASN A 41 -8.08 -12.11 -5.96
CA ASN A 41 -7.46 -13.44 -6.04
C ASN A 41 -6.48 -13.58 -7.20
N GLU A 42 -6.73 -12.93 -8.34
CA GLU A 42 -5.83 -12.93 -9.49
C GLU A 42 -4.52 -12.21 -9.14
N LEU A 43 -4.64 -11.05 -8.49
CA LEU A 43 -3.49 -10.27 -8.02
C LEU A 43 -2.67 -11.01 -6.95
N LEU A 44 -3.33 -11.73 -6.02
CA LEU A 44 -2.65 -12.57 -5.03
C LEU A 44 -1.90 -13.73 -5.70
N SER A 45 -2.50 -14.35 -6.72
CA SER A 45 -1.87 -15.44 -7.47
C SER A 45 -0.63 -14.95 -8.22
N LEU A 46 -0.70 -13.75 -8.81
CA LEU A 46 0.45 -13.08 -9.44
C LEU A 46 1.58 -12.78 -8.45
N ALA A 47 1.25 -12.35 -7.23
CA ALA A 47 2.26 -12.08 -6.20
C ALA A 47 2.96 -13.34 -5.70
N ILE A 48 2.32 -14.51 -5.83
CA ILE A 48 2.95 -15.80 -5.51
C ILE A 48 3.92 -16.23 -6.62
N SER A 49 3.61 -15.94 -7.89
CA SER A 49 4.42 -16.35 -9.03
C SER A 49 5.55 -15.38 -9.38
N ASP A 50 5.39 -14.08 -9.14
CA ASP A 50 6.40 -13.05 -9.41
C ASP A 50 6.93 -12.43 -8.11
N ASN A 51 8.20 -12.69 -7.79
CA ASN A 51 8.87 -12.17 -6.60
C ASN A 51 9.08 -10.65 -6.59
N LYS A 52 8.88 -9.98 -7.74
CA LYS A 52 8.95 -8.51 -7.86
C LYS A 52 7.68 -7.85 -7.34
N LEU A 53 6.56 -8.56 -7.31
CA LEU A 53 5.29 -8.12 -6.77
C LEU A 53 5.12 -8.62 -5.33
N LYS A 54 4.88 -7.70 -4.39
CA LYS A 54 4.61 -8.04 -2.98
C LYS A 54 3.33 -7.39 -2.52
N ILE A 55 2.61 -8.10 -1.66
CA ILE A 55 1.35 -7.65 -1.07
C ILE A 55 1.39 -7.93 0.42
N ASP A 56 1.53 -6.87 1.21
CA ASP A 56 1.66 -6.93 2.65
C ASP A 56 0.40 -6.42 3.34
N ASN A 57 0.07 -7.02 4.49
CA ASN A 57 -0.94 -6.46 5.39
C ASN A 57 -0.29 -5.38 6.25
N ILE A 58 -0.80 -4.15 6.16
CA ILE A 58 -0.29 -3.02 6.92
C ILE A 58 -1.42 -2.33 7.70
N ARG A 59 -1.02 -1.44 8.61
CA ARG A 59 -1.95 -0.57 9.35
C ARG A 59 -1.62 0.88 9.08
N ILE A 60 -2.61 1.64 8.64
CA ILE A 60 -2.47 3.07 8.33
C ILE A 60 -3.27 3.93 9.29
N LYS A 61 -2.80 5.15 9.55
CA LYS A 61 -3.53 6.15 10.34
C LYS A 61 -4.87 6.48 9.69
N ASN A 62 -5.94 6.49 10.49
CA ASN A 62 -7.24 6.93 10.05
C ASN A 62 -7.20 8.43 9.72
N PRO A 63 -7.61 8.86 8.51
CA PRO A 63 -7.67 10.29 8.14
C PRO A 63 -8.50 11.14 9.11
N ASP A 64 -9.60 10.58 9.65
CA ASP A 64 -10.50 11.28 10.57
C ASP A 64 -9.97 11.30 12.02
N ASN A 65 -9.15 10.31 12.39
CA ASN A 65 -8.54 10.22 13.71
C ASN A 65 -7.19 9.48 13.68
N PRO A 66 -6.07 10.20 13.55
CA PRO A 66 -4.75 9.59 13.41
C PRO A 66 -4.27 8.72 14.59
N ALA A 67 -4.93 8.79 15.77
CA ALA A 67 -4.65 7.91 16.89
C ALA A 67 -5.20 6.49 16.68
N LYS A 68 -6.13 6.32 15.73
CA LYS A 68 -6.66 5.03 15.31
C LYS A 68 -5.92 4.55 14.06
N LEU A 69 -5.64 3.25 14.03
CA LEU A 69 -5.12 2.57 12.86
C LEU A 69 -6.23 1.78 12.16
N ILE A 70 -6.17 1.71 10.84
CA ILE A 70 -7.06 0.93 9.98
C ILE A 70 -6.22 -0.08 9.21
N ASP A 71 -6.73 -1.30 9.10
CA ASP A 71 -6.09 -2.34 8.29
C ASP A 71 -6.19 -2.02 6.79
N ALA A 72 -5.08 -2.22 6.10
CA ALA A 72 -4.92 -1.94 4.68
C ALA A 72 -3.97 -2.96 4.04
N LYS A 73 -3.95 -2.97 2.71
CA LYS A 73 -2.96 -3.68 1.90
C LYS A 73 -1.94 -2.70 1.35
N LEU A 74 -0.67 -3.08 1.42
CA LEU A 74 0.44 -2.43 0.73
C LEU A 74 0.83 -3.30 -0.45
N ILE A 75 0.68 -2.79 -1.67
CA ILE A 75 1.04 -3.49 -2.90
C ILE A 75 2.27 -2.78 -3.47
N THR A 76 3.35 -3.52 -3.69
CA THR A 76 4.60 -2.96 -4.22
C THR A 76 5.10 -3.77 -5.40
N PHE A 77 5.65 -3.08 -6.40
CA PHE A 77 6.34 -3.70 -7.52
C PHE A 77 7.63 -2.92 -7.81
N SER A 78 8.75 -3.62 -8.02
CA SER A 78 10.03 -2.96 -8.27
C SER A 78 10.93 -3.75 -9.22
N ILE A 79 11.64 -3.04 -10.11
CA ILE A 79 12.60 -3.60 -11.07
C ILE A 79 13.88 -2.77 -11.15
#